data_AF-A0A378TFK3-F1
#
_entry.id   AF-A0A378TFK3-F1
#
_cell.length_a   1.000
_cell.length_b   1.000
_cell.length_c   1.000
_cell.angle_alpha   90.00
_cell.angle_beta   90.00
_cell.angle_gamma   90.00
#
_symmetry.space_group_name_H-M   'P 1'
#
loop_
_entity.id
_entity.type
_entity.pdbx_description
1 polymer ?
#
loop_
_entity_poly.entity_id
_entity_poly.type
_entity_poly.pdbx_seq_one_letter_code
_entity_poly.pdbx_strand_id
1 'polypeptide(L)'
;MSQIVVTSEHLRSVSNSITTALEQARSIAHQYLAEHENIMNAAWAGGGAGASMNTSVQIEHDLAQANEAGTRLSTGLATAADLMDQHEADAAQTFNGFSGNLSGS
;
A
#
# COMPACT_ATOMS: atom_id res chain seq x y z
N MET A 1 -25.01 -0.83 14.42
CA MET A 1 -23.95 -0.62 13.41
C MET A 1 -22.66 -0.39 14.17
N SER A 2 -21.64 -1.23 13.97
CA SER A 2 -20.32 -1.07 14.61
C SER A 2 -19.61 0.11 13.95
N GLN A 3 -19.37 1.18 14.68
CA GLN A 3 -18.56 2.28 14.19
C GLN A 3 -17.12 1.79 14.11
N ILE A 4 -16.54 1.74 12.91
CA ILE A 4 -15.10 1.49 12.77
C ILE A 4 -14.41 2.67 13.42
N VAL A 5 -13.77 2.44 14.57
CA VAL A 5 -12.87 3.41 15.18
C VAL A 5 -11.59 3.36 14.36
N VAL A 6 -11.40 4.36 13.51
CA VAL A 6 -10.15 4.54 12.78
C VAL A 6 -9.16 5.14 13.76
N THR A 7 -8.14 4.37 14.13
CA THR A 7 -7.00 4.85 14.93
C THR A 7 -5.80 5.06 14.02
N SER A 8 -4.82 5.85 14.47
CA SER A 8 -3.54 6.00 13.77
C SER A 8 -2.81 4.67 13.60
N GLU A 9 -2.89 3.78 14.60
CA GLU A 9 -2.39 2.41 14.52
C GLU A 9 -3.08 1.60 13.41
N HIS A 10 -4.41 1.70 13.29
CA HIS A 10 -5.15 1.01 12.23
C HIS A 10 -4.71 1.51 10.84
N LEU A 11 -4.53 2.82 10.67
CA LEU A 11 -4.04 3.39 9.40
C LEU A 11 -2.62 2.92 9.05
N ARG A 12 -1.71 2.88 10.04
CA ARG A 12 -0.35 2.34 9.86
C ARG A 12 -0.36 0.85 9.51
N SER A 13 -1.23 0.06 10.16
CA SER A 13 -1.41 -1.36 9.88
C SER A 13 -1.88 -1.62 8.44
N VAL A 14 -2.85 -0.83 7.95
CA VAL A 14 -3.31 -0.92 6.56
C VAL A 14 -2.20 -0.50 5.59
N SER A 15 -1.46 0.57 5.90
CA SER A 15 -0.32 1.00 5.08
C SER A 15 0.72 -0.12 4.92
N ASN A 16 1.13 -0.76 6.02
CA ASN A 16 2.04 -1.90 5.98
C ASN A 16 1.48 -3.07 5.17
N SER A 17 0.19 -3.37 5.33
CA SER A 17 -0.48 -4.45 4.58
C SER A 17 -0.46 -4.21 3.07
N ILE A 18 -0.65 -2.97 2.64
CA ILE A 18 -0.53 -2.58 1.22
C ILE A 18 0.90 -2.81 0.74
N THR A 19 1.91 -2.36 1.49
CA THR A 19 3.31 -2.55 1.12
C THR A 19 3.66 -4.03 0.96
N THR A 20 3.27 -4.88 1.93
CA THR A 20 3.50 -6.32 1.86
C THR A 20 2.78 -6.96 0.66
N ALA A 21 1.54 -6.57 0.37
CA ALA A 21 0.80 -7.08 -0.77
C ALA A 21 1.47 -6.71 -2.11
N LEU A 22 2.01 -5.49 -2.23
CA LEU A 22 2.76 -5.05 -3.41
C LEU A 22 4.07 -5.83 -3.58
N GLU A 23 4.79 -6.10 -2.50
CA GLU A 23 5.99 -6.94 -2.53
C GLU A 23 5.69 -8.36 -3.00
N GLN A 24 4.61 -8.95 -2.50
CA GLN A 24 4.14 -10.26 -2.95
C GLN A 24 3.75 -10.26 -4.44
N ALA A 25 3.01 -9.24 -4.89
CA ALA A 25 2.64 -9.10 -6.29
C ALA A 25 3.86 -8.98 -7.21
N ARG A 26 4.88 -8.20 -6.81
CA ARG A 26 6.16 -8.12 -7.52
C ARG A 26 6.85 -9.47 -7.59
N SER A 27 6.91 -10.20 -6.48
CA SER A 27 7.55 -11.51 -6.43
C SER A 27 6.90 -12.51 -7.39
N ILE A 28 5.57 -12.58 -7.40
CA ILE A 28 4.82 -13.48 -8.29
C ILE A 28 5.02 -13.09 -9.75
N ALA A 29 4.94 -11.80 -10.08
CA ALA A 29 5.16 -11.32 -11.44
C ALA A 29 6.58 -11.61 -11.94
N HIS A 30 7.60 -11.36 -11.11
CA HIS A 30 8.99 -11.70 -11.47
C HIS A 30 9.21 -13.19 -11.66
N GLN A 31 8.56 -14.04 -10.85
CA GLN A 31 8.61 -15.50 -11.07
C GLN A 31 8.00 -15.87 -12.42
N TYR A 32 6.81 -15.35 -12.75
CA TYR A 32 6.17 -15.58 -14.04
C TYR A 32 7.06 -15.16 -15.22
N LEU A 33 7.68 -13.98 -15.13
CA LEU A 33 8.58 -13.46 -16.17
C LEU A 33 9.84 -14.33 -16.33
N ALA A 34 10.45 -14.77 -15.22
CA ALA A 34 11.62 -15.63 -15.27
C ALA A 34 11.31 -17.03 -15.83
N GLU A 35 10.17 -17.62 -15.46
CA GLU A 35 9.68 -18.86 -16.06
C GLU A 35 9.40 -18.68 -17.55
N HIS A 36 8.83 -17.54 -17.93
CA HIS A 36 8.53 -17.20 -19.31
C HIS A 36 9.80 -17.08 -20.18
N GLU A 37 10.84 -16.37 -19.72
CA GLU A 37 12.14 -16.28 -20.40
C GLU A 37 12.77 -17.66 -20.61
N ASN A 38 12.71 -18.52 -19.59
CA ASN A 38 13.27 -19.87 -19.65
C ASN A 38 12.53 -20.77 -20.65
N ILE A 39 11.19 -20.72 -20.68
CA ILE A 39 10.37 -21.55 -21.59
C ILE A 39 10.45 -21.05 -23.04
N MET A 40 10.47 -19.73 -23.28
CA MET A 40 10.66 -19.18 -24.63
C MET A 40 12.00 -19.58 -25.22
N ASN A 41 13.08 -19.57 -24.42
CA ASN A 41 14.39 -19.98 -24.86
C ASN A 41 14.47 -21.50 -25.16
N ALA A 42 13.61 -22.31 -24.54
CA ALA A 42 13.67 -23.77 -24.62
C ALA A 42 12.72 -24.42 -25.65
N ALA A 43 11.56 -23.85 -25.98
CA ALA A 43 10.52 -24.65 -26.66
C ALA A 43 9.52 -23.94 -27.59
N TRP A 44 9.39 -22.60 -27.63
CA TRP A 44 8.26 -21.96 -28.33
C TRP A 44 8.71 -20.93 -29.39
N ALA A 45 8.74 -21.33 -30.65
CA ALA A 45 8.83 -20.42 -31.81
C ALA A 45 7.49 -20.39 -32.56
N GLY A 46 6.85 -19.22 -32.69
CA GLY A 46 5.58 -19.04 -33.42
C GLY A 46 4.56 -18.11 -32.73
N GLY A 47 3.31 -18.06 -33.21
CA GLY A 47 2.28 -17.11 -32.75
C GLY A 47 1.93 -17.17 -31.24
N GLY A 48 2.14 -18.33 -30.59
CA GLY A 48 2.00 -18.47 -29.13
C GLY A 48 3.08 -17.74 -28.33
N ALA A 49 4.30 -17.62 -28.89
CA ALA A 49 5.38 -16.84 -28.28
C ALA A 49 5.04 -15.33 -28.31
N GLY A 50 4.47 -14.83 -29.41
CA GLY A 50 4.03 -13.43 -29.51
C GLY A 50 2.87 -13.09 -28.56
N ALA A 51 1.88 -13.97 -28.43
CA ALA A 51 0.80 -13.78 -27.45
C ALA A 51 1.33 -13.74 -26.01
N SER A 52 2.26 -14.64 -25.68
CA SER A 52 2.85 -14.71 -24.34
C SER A 52 3.75 -13.50 -24.03
N MET A 53 4.50 -13.00 -25.01
CA MET A 53 5.29 -11.76 -24.88
C MET A 53 4.40 -10.52 -24.68
N ASN A 54 3.23 -10.47 -25.32
CA ASN A 54 2.27 -9.41 -25.05
C ASN A 54 1.70 -9.50 -23.62
N THR A 55 1.45 -10.71 -23.13
CA THR A 55 1.00 -10.92 -21.74
C THR A 55 2.07 -10.52 -20.72
N SER A 56 3.34 -10.84 -20.95
CA SER A 56 4.43 -10.43 -20.06
C SER A 56 4.55 -8.90 -19.97
N VAL A 57 4.46 -8.20 -21.10
CA VAL A 57 4.45 -6.73 -21.13
C VAL A 57 3.24 -6.15 -20.38
N GLN A 58 2.06 -6.76 -20.51
CA GLN A 58 0.88 -6.34 -19.76
C GLN A 58 1.06 -6.54 -18.25
N ILE A 59 1.63 -7.67 -17.83
CA ILE A 59 1.91 -7.95 -16.41
C ILE A 59 2.88 -6.92 -15.84
N GLU A 60 3.95 -6.57 -16.57
CA GLU A 60 4.89 -5.53 -16.13
C GLU A 60 4.23 -4.16 -16.01
N HIS A 61 3.42 -3.78 -16.99
CA HIS A 61 2.69 -2.52 -16.99
C HIS A 61 1.72 -2.44 -15.81
N ASP A 62 0.90 -3.46 -15.60
CA ASP A 62 -0.11 -3.49 -14.54
C ASP A 62 0.56 -3.51 -13.16
N LEU A 63 1.68 -4.22 -13.02
CA LEU A 63 2.49 -4.21 -11.81
C LEU A 63 3.07 -2.81 -11.53
N ALA A 64 3.54 -2.09 -12.55
CA ALA A 64 4.04 -0.74 -12.39
C ALA A 64 2.94 0.21 -11.90
N GLN A 65 1.74 0.13 -12.50
CA GLN A 65 0.58 0.93 -12.08
C GLN A 65 0.13 0.60 -10.66
N ALA A 66 0.05 -0.70 -10.31
CA ALA A 66 -0.33 -1.13 -8.97
C ALA A 66 0.66 -0.64 -7.92
N ASN A 67 1.97 -0.68 -8.23
CA ASN A 67 3.00 -0.16 -7.34
C ASN A 67 2.92 1.34 -7.15
N GLU A 68 2.70 2.11 -8.21
CA GLU A 68 2.55 3.55 -8.12
C GLU A 68 1.34 3.93 -7.27
N ALA A 69 0.17 3.36 -7.58
CA ALA A 69 -1.06 3.62 -6.86
C ALA A 69 -0.98 3.19 -5.39
N GLY A 70 -0.46 1.99 -5.14
CA GLY A 70 -0.33 1.44 -3.80
C GLY A 70 0.69 2.20 -2.94
N THR A 71 1.80 2.66 -3.53
CA THR A 71 2.77 3.53 -2.82
C THR A 71 2.11 4.85 -2.41
N ARG A 72 1.36 5.49 -3.33
CA ARG A 72 0.63 6.73 -3.01
C ARG A 72 -0.39 6.52 -1.89
N LEU A 73 -1.10 5.39 -1.91
CA LEU A 73 -2.08 5.05 -0.87
C LEU A 73 -1.40 4.80 0.48
N SER A 74 -0.33 4.00 0.51
CA SER A 74 0.45 3.73 1.72
C SER A 74 1.00 5.02 2.34
N THR A 75 1.55 5.92 1.54
CA THR A 75 2.00 7.25 1.99
C THR A 75 0.84 8.08 2.54
N GLY A 76 -0.30 8.10 1.83
CA GLY A 76 -1.48 8.85 2.27
C GLY A 76 -2.01 8.37 3.63
N LEU A 77 -2.05 7.06 3.84
CA LEU A 77 -2.44 6.45 5.11
C LEU A 77 -1.46 6.76 6.24
N ALA A 78 -0.15 6.76 5.96
CA ALA A 78 0.86 7.14 6.93
C ALA A 78 0.71 8.61 7.36
N THR A 79 0.57 9.52 6.39
CA THR A 79 0.32 10.95 6.66
C THR A 79 -0.97 11.16 7.44
N ALA A 80 -2.04 10.44 7.10
CA ALA A 80 -3.29 10.51 7.84
C ALA A 80 -3.13 10.03 9.29
N ALA A 81 -2.37 8.96 9.52
CA ALA A 81 -2.05 8.49 10.87
C ALA A 81 -1.31 9.56 11.69
N ASP A 82 -0.33 10.22 11.10
CA ASP A 82 0.45 11.27 11.76
C ASP A 82 -0.41 12.51 12.09
N LEU A 83 -1.32 12.90 11.18
CA LEU A 83 -2.28 13.98 11.43
C LEU A 83 -3.25 13.63 12.56
N MET A 84 -3.68 12.36 12.67
CA MET A 84 -4.52 11.91 13.77
C MET A 84 -3.79 11.96 15.11
N ASP A 85 -2.53 11.51 15.16
CA ASP A 85 -1.71 11.60 16.37
C ASP A 85 -1.53 13.06 16.83
N GLN A 86 -1.34 13.99 15.88
CA GLN A 86 -1.26 15.42 16.16
C GLN A 86 -2.58 15.97 16.72
N HIS A 87 -3.71 15.65 16.08
CA HIS A 87 -5.03 16.07 16.57
C HIS A 87 -5.33 15.55 17.98
N GLU A 88 -4.93 14.32 18.31
CA GLU A 88 -5.09 13.78 19.65
C GLU A 88 -4.23 14.53 20.68
N ALA A 89 -2.98 14.83 20.34
CA ALA A 89 -2.10 15.62 21.20
C ALA A 89 -2.62 17.04 21.45
N ASP A 90 -3.07 17.73 20.40
CA ASP A 90 -3.62 19.10 20.49
C ASP A 90 -4.91 19.14 21.31
N ALA A 91 -5.78 18.13 21.16
CA ALA A 91 -7.00 18.00 21.94
C ALA A 91 -6.68 17.77 23.43
N ALA A 92 -5.72 16.91 23.74
CA ALA A 92 -5.28 16.64 25.12
C ALA A 92 -4.69 17.90 25.77
N GLN A 93 -3.89 18.68 25.03
CA GLN A 93 -3.35 19.96 25.50
C GLN A 93 -4.43 21.00 25.76
N THR A 94 -5.38 21.15 24.83
CA THR A 94 -6.50 22.08 24.97
C THR A 94 -7.38 21.71 26.17
N PHE A 95 -7.66 20.41 26.35
CA PHE A 95 -8.43 19.91 27.48
C PHE A 95 -7.72 20.16 28.82
N ASN A 96 -6.42 19.87 28.91
CA ASN A 96 -5.63 20.14 30.11
C ASN A 96 -5.57 21.64 30.44
N GLY A 97 -5.43 22.51 29.42
CA GLY A 97 -5.46 23.96 29.58
C GLY A 97 -6.81 24.46 30.11
N PHE A 98 -7.91 23.94 29.56
CA PHE A 98 -9.26 24.29 30.01
C PHE A 98 -9.58 23.77 31.42
N SER A 99 -9.25 22.51 31.72
CA SER A 99 -9.43 21.92 33.05
C SER A 99 -8.58 22.63 34.11
N GLY A 100 -7.36 23.03 33.78
CA GLY A 100 -6.52 23.83 34.66
C GLY A 100 -7.16 25.18 35.01
N ASN A 101 -7.74 25.86 34.01
CA ASN A 101 -8.43 27.14 34.19
C ASN A 101 -9.71 27.01 35.06
N LEU A 102 -10.45 25.90 34.93
CA LEU A 102 -11.63 25.62 35.77
C LEU A 102 -11.28 25.24 37.22
N SER A 103 -10.13 24.62 37.46
CA SER A 103 -9.71 24.23 38.82
C SER A 103 -9.07 25.38 39.62
N GLY A 104 -8.71 26.48 38.95
CA GLY A 104 -8.01 27.63 39.53
C GLY A 104 -8.86 28.89 39.71
N SER A 105 -10.19 28.79 39.58
CA SER A 105 -11.16 29.89 39.78
C SER A 105 -11.87 29.79 41.13
#